data_AF-A0A6A5Y1P2-F1
#
_entry.id   AF-A0A6A5Y1P2-F1
#
_cell.length_a   1.000
_cell.length_b   1.000
_cell.length_c   1.000
_cell.angle_alpha   90.00
_cell.angle_beta   90.00
_cell.angle_gamma   90.00
#
_symmetry.space_group_name_H-M   'P 1'
#
loop_
_entity.id
_entity.type
_entity.pdbx_description
1 polymer ?
#
loop_
_entity_poly.entity_id
_entity_poly.type
_entity_poly.pdbx_seq_one_letter_code
_entity_poly.pdbx_strand_id
1 'polypeptide(L)'
;MGLIKKKTTARGNEGGVKYVCDVCGSDVTSTVRIRCANNACQDFDLCVTCFSEGKSAREHDPRNHAYQVIEQHSIPIFTEDWGADEELALLEGAETYGLGSWADIADHIGGYRSKDEVKEHYISTYLDSSSFPLPEHCSIENKELCERVPREEFQQRKKRRIEERKEAAKNAPPATPKQKPTASVPACHEVQGYMPGRLEFETEYFNEAEEAVQHMQFEPGDGVNPRTGEMEPEMELKMTVMEIYNSRLDARVERKKIIFEHKLLEYRKNAAADKKRTKEERDLLNKAKPFARMMKHDDFQKFCEGLTYEHNLRQAIAQLQDWRNNRISTLKEGEKYEHDKQNRQARGPPIGQFDRLASNRMAKPTPPFETASAATALTAPELPERLKNGGLSTPPPDRAPNGVNGVLTPQHSKIKFTTRPLPNTVPLKFGKEVASDLQLLTPEEREVCSVLRIMPKPYLAIKENMIREALKQGGSLKKKVAREICKIDVNKGGQLFDFFVHSGWIARA
;
A
#
# COMPACT_ATOMS: atom_id res chain seq x y z
N MET A 1 -4.32 -35.51 8.43
CA MET A 1 -3.37 -34.41 8.71
C MET A 1 -3.34 -34.18 10.21
N GLY A 2 -2.30 -34.68 10.88
CA GLY A 2 -2.15 -34.54 12.34
C GLY A 2 -1.82 -33.08 12.70
N LEU A 3 -2.54 -32.53 13.67
CA LEU A 3 -2.24 -31.20 14.21
C LEU A 3 -0.83 -31.19 14.81
N ILE A 4 0.07 -30.43 14.22
CA ILE A 4 1.36 -30.09 14.81
C ILE A 4 1.07 -29.19 16.02
N LYS A 5 1.02 -29.79 17.21
CA LYS A 5 1.04 -29.04 18.47
C LYS A 5 2.39 -28.34 18.56
N LYS A 6 2.41 -27.01 18.39
CA LYS A 6 3.56 -26.17 18.77
C LYS A 6 3.86 -26.43 20.25
N LYS A 7 4.86 -27.28 20.51
CA LYS A 7 5.47 -27.45 21.83
C LYS A 7 6.26 -26.18 22.06
N THR A 8 5.67 -25.21 22.76
CA THR A 8 6.36 -23.98 23.18
C THR A 8 7.44 -24.37 24.18
N THR A 9 8.62 -24.75 23.69
CA THR A 9 9.82 -24.82 24.51
C THR A 9 10.19 -23.40 24.92
N ALA A 10 10.40 -23.21 26.22
CA ALA A 10 10.85 -21.93 26.75
C ALA A 10 12.16 -21.53 26.06
N ARG A 11 12.21 -20.29 25.57
CA ARG A 11 13.37 -19.73 24.86
C ARG A 11 14.53 -19.55 25.83
N GLY A 12 15.36 -20.59 25.96
CA GLY A 12 16.69 -20.50 26.53
C GLY A 12 17.69 -20.14 25.43
N ASN A 13 18.76 -19.45 25.80
CA ASN A 13 19.82 -18.99 24.89
C ASN A 13 20.75 -20.11 24.39
N GLU A 14 20.29 -21.36 24.48
CA GLU A 14 21.01 -22.60 24.24
C GLU A 14 20.11 -23.46 23.37
N GLY A 15 20.44 -23.56 22.08
CA GLY A 15 19.71 -24.35 21.10
C GLY A 15 19.85 -25.86 21.31
N GLY A 16 18.96 -26.62 20.69
CA GLY A 16 18.97 -28.09 20.71
C GLY A 16 18.09 -28.74 21.80
N VAL A 17 18.04 -30.07 21.78
CA VAL A 17 17.40 -30.88 22.82
C VAL A 17 18.28 -30.84 24.07
N LYS A 18 17.71 -30.38 25.20
CA LYS A 18 18.45 -30.31 26.47
C LYS A 18 18.60 -31.69 27.09
N TYR A 19 19.82 -32.06 27.44
CA TYR A 19 20.17 -33.26 28.19
C TYR A 19 20.60 -32.89 29.60
N VAL A 20 20.06 -33.59 30.58
CA VAL A 20 20.34 -33.36 32.00
C VAL A 20 20.82 -34.66 32.61
N CYS A 21 21.84 -34.61 33.45
CA CYS A 21 22.30 -35.79 34.17
C CYS A 21 21.22 -36.25 35.16
N ASP A 22 20.78 -37.50 35.03
CA ASP A 22 19.72 -38.08 35.87
C ASP A 22 20.09 -38.22 37.37
N VAL A 23 21.38 -38.12 37.70
CA VAL A 23 21.88 -38.26 39.08
C VAL A 23 22.02 -36.92 39.79
N CYS A 24 22.68 -35.94 39.16
CA CYS A 24 23.01 -34.66 39.81
C CYS A 24 22.22 -33.46 39.27
N GLY A 25 21.44 -33.64 38.21
CA GLY A 25 20.68 -32.55 37.59
C GLY A 25 21.53 -31.53 36.83
N SER A 26 22.83 -31.78 36.61
CA SER A 26 23.68 -30.89 35.82
C SER A 26 23.30 -30.94 34.34
N ASP A 27 23.34 -29.80 33.66
CA ASP A 27 23.18 -29.73 32.20
C ASP A 27 24.39 -30.41 31.52
N VAL A 28 24.12 -31.42 30.69
CA VAL A 28 25.11 -32.19 29.92
C VAL A 28 24.91 -32.04 28.41
N THR A 29 24.14 -31.05 27.98
CA THR A 29 23.75 -30.85 26.57
C THR A 29 24.94 -30.61 25.66
N SER A 30 25.91 -29.81 26.11
CA SER A 30 27.11 -29.42 25.33
C SER A 30 28.40 -30.03 25.89
N THR A 31 28.30 -31.19 26.52
CA THR A 31 29.44 -31.92 27.07
C THR A 31 29.36 -33.39 26.69
N VAL A 32 30.49 -34.10 26.79
CA VAL A 32 30.48 -35.57 26.65
C VAL A 32 29.54 -36.15 27.70
N ARG A 33 28.56 -36.95 27.26
CA ARG A 33 27.60 -37.61 28.14
C ARG A 33 27.66 -39.12 27.95
N ILE A 34 27.29 -39.85 28.98
CA ILE A 34 27.34 -41.30 29.00
C ILE A 34 25.91 -41.80 29.07
N ARG A 35 25.48 -42.47 28.00
CA ARG A 35 24.15 -43.06 27.90
C ARG A 35 24.18 -44.51 28.32
N CYS A 36 23.28 -44.90 29.21
CA CYS A 36 23.10 -46.32 29.53
C CYS A 36 22.52 -47.06 28.32
N ALA A 37 23.14 -48.16 27.90
CA ALA A 37 22.73 -49.00 26.78
C ALA A 37 21.90 -50.23 27.22
N ASN A 38 21.69 -50.41 28.53
CA ASN A 38 20.87 -51.50 29.03
C ASN A 38 19.37 -51.18 28.87
N ASN A 39 18.58 -52.17 28.45
CA ASN A 39 17.14 -52.05 28.22
C ASN A 39 16.33 -51.72 29.50
N ALA A 40 16.90 -52.01 30.67
CA ALA A 40 16.33 -51.60 31.97
C ALA A 40 16.43 -50.08 32.23
N CYS A 41 17.20 -49.33 31.44
CA CYS A 41 17.35 -47.88 31.57
C CYS A 41 16.96 -47.19 30.27
N GLN A 42 15.72 -46.73 30.20
CA GLN A 42 15.25 -45.93 29.08
C GLN A 42 15.65 -44.45 29.27
N ASP A 43 16.33 -43.88 28.28
CA ASP A 43 16.75 -42.47 28.23
C ASP A 43 17.51 -41.99 29.48
N PHE A 44 18.43 -42.82 29.99
CA PHE A 44 19.24 -42.50 31.17
C PHE A 44 20.61 -41.95 30.76
N ASP A 45 20.85 -40.66 31.02
CA ASP A 45 22.07 -39.94 30.66
C ASP A 45 22.85 -39.49 31.92
N LEU A 46 24.16 -39.74 31.93
CA LEU A 46 25.08 -39.44 33.02
C LEU A 46 26.14 -38.42 32.58
N CYS A 47 26.53 -37.54 33.50
CA CYS A 47 27.76 -36.77 33.32
C CYS A 47 28.98 -37.66 33.62
N VAL A 48 30.13 -37.29 33.05
CA VAL A 48 31.39 -38.04 33.19
C VAL A 48 31.78 -38.22 34.67
N THR A 49 31.54 -37.21 35.51
CA THR A 49 31.86 -37.27 36.93
C THR A 49 30.99 -38.29 37.68
N CYS A 50 29.66 -38.24 37.51
CA CYS A 50 28.75 -39.20 38.14
C CYS A 50 28.99 -40.64 37.67
N PHE A 51 29.36 -40.83 36.40
CA PHE A 51 29.73 -42.13 35.89
C PHE A 51 31.05 -42.62 36.50
N SER A 52 32.08 -41.76 36.57
CA SER A 52 33.39 -42.13 37.14
C SER A 52 33.31 -42.47 38.63
N GLU A 53 32.37 -41.86 39.35
CA GLU A 53 32.10 -42.14 40.77
C GLU A 53 31.17 -43.35 40.98
N GLY A 54 30.67 -43.95 39.90
CA GLY A 54 29.78 -45.11 39.96
C GLY A 54 28.47 -44.82 40.68
N LYS A 55 27.90 -43.62 40.51
CA LYS A 55 26.62 -43.26 41.13
C LYS A 55 25.46 -43.94 40.41
N SER A 56 24.62 -44.65 41.16
CA SER A 56 23.37 -45.23 40.68
C SER A 56 22.17 -44.34 41.01
N ALA A 57 21.18 -44.32 40.12
CA ALA A 57 19.87 -43.75 40.39
C ALA A 57 18.80 -44.58 39.68
N ARG A 58 17.60 -44.67 40.29
CA ARG A 58 16.49 -45.50 39.80
C ARG A 58 16.93 -46.97 39.60
N GLU A 59 16.68 -47.53 38.42
CA GLU A 59 16.99 -48.91 38.03
C GLU A 59 18.39 -49.04 37.40
N HIS A 60 19.17 -47.96 37.36
CA HIS A 60 20.52 -47.96 36.79
C HIS A 60 21.54 -48.54 37.76
N ASP A 61 22.19 -49.64 37.37
CA ASP A 61 23.33 -50.21 38.07
C ASP A 61 24.64 -50.00 37.26
N PRO A 62 25.58 -49.17 37.76
CA PRO A 62 26.79 -48.81 37.03
C PRO A 62 27.79 -49.97 36.91
N ARG A 63 27.58 -51.12 37.58
CA ARG A 63 28.51 -52.25 37.55
C ARG A 63 28.25 -53.24 36.42
N ASN A 64 27.01 -53.36 35.99
CA ASN A 64 26.55 -54.38 35.05
C ASN A 64 25.88 -53.79 33.80
N HIS A 65 25.57 -52.48 33.79
CA HIS A 65 24.97 -51.84 32.63
C HIS A 65 26.02 -51.46 31.59
N ALA A 66 25.80 -51.89 30.35
CA ALA A 66 26.56 -51.39 29.21
C ALA A 66 26.27 -49.90 28.99
N TYR A 67 27.24 -49.16 28.45
CA TYR A 67 27.13 -47.72 28.22
C TYR A 67 27.66 -47.32 26.84
N GLN A 68 27.22 -46.17 26.37
CA GLN A 68 27.68 -45.51 25.15
C GLN A 68 28.19 -44.13 25.51
N VAL A 69 29.39 -43.79 25.01
CA VAL A 69 29.95 -42.45 25.13
C VAL A 69 29.43 -41.61 23.97
N ILE A 70 28.65 -40.59 24.27
CA ILE A 70 28.12 -39.66 23.29
C ILE A 70 29.00 -38.41 23.33
N GLU A 71 29.78 -38.22 22.27
CA GLU A 71 30.60 -37.04 22.09
C GLU A 71 29.86 -35.98 21.27
N GLN A 72 30.17 -34.71 21.57
CA GLN A 72 29.81 -33.63 20.68
C GLN A 72 30.81 -33.63 19.53
N HIS A 73 30.38 -34.14 18.37
CA HIS A 73 31.18 -34.25 17.14
C HIS A 73 31.47 -32.88 16.53
N SER A 74 32.12 -31.99 17.30
CA SER A 74 32.58 -30.66 16.84
C SER A 74 33.84 -30.83 15.98
N ILE A 75 33.66 -31.42 14.81
CA ILE A 75 34.67 -31.61 13.76
C ILE A 75 34.11 -31.10 12.43
N PRO A 76 34.92 -30.46 11.58
CA PRO A 76 34.45 -29.98 10.30
C PRO A 76 34.26 -31.15 9.31
N ILE A 77 33.09 -31.22 8.68
CA ILE A 77 32.74 -32.31 7.75
C ILE A 77 32.51 -31.84 6.30
N PHE A 78 31.85 -30.70 6.10
CA PHE A 78 31.58 -30.17 4.76
C PHE A 78 32.30 -28.84 4.51
N THR A 79 32.30 -27.96 5.51
CA THR A 79 33.01 -26.67 5.46
C THR A 79 33.88 -26.48 6.69
N GLU A 80 34.96 -25.71 6.57
CA GLU A 80 35.95 -25.53 7.63
C GLU A 80 35.41 -24.79 8.87
N ASP A 81 34.31 -24.05 8.70
CA ASP A 81 33.70 -23.25 9.75
C ASP A 81 32.52 -23.94 10.43
N TRP A 82 31.99 -25.05 9.89
CA TRP A 82 30.82 -25.75 10.42
C TRP A 82 31.17 -27.12 10.98
N GLY A 83 30.71 -27.38 12.21
CA GLY A 83 30.93 -28.67 12.87
C GLY A 83 29.84 -29.67 12.52
N ALA A 84 30.14 -30.97 12.54
CA ALA A 84 29.14 -32.02 12.31
C ALA A 84 27.96 -31.93 13.30
N ASP A 85 28.21 -31.44 14.51
CA ASP A 85 27.18 -31.13 15.50
C ASP A 85 26.23 -29.99 15.07
N GLU A 86 26.77 -28.94 14.42
CA GLU A 86 25.98 -27.83 13.87
C GLU A 86 25.21 -28.25 12.61
N GLU A 87 25.79 -29.12 11.77
CA GLU A 87 25.15 -29.68 10.57
C GLU A 87 23.96 -30.57 10.93
N LEU A 88 24.12 -31.44 11.93
CA LEU A 88 23.03 -32.28 12.41
C LEU A 88 21.91 -31.41 12.99
N ALA A 89 22.24 -30.43 13.84
CA ALA A 89 21.25 -29.52 14.41
C ALA A 89 20.54 -28.66 13.35
N LEU A 90 21.23 -28.30 12.26
CA LEU A 90 20.62 -27.62 11.11
C LEU A 90 19.50 -28.46 10.49
N LEU A 91 19.78 -29.74 10.23
CA LEU A 91 18.82 -30.66 9.61
C LEU A 91 17.66 -31.02 10.55
N GLU A 92 17.95 -31.30 11.83
CA GLU A 92 16.92 -31.53 12.85
C GLU A 92 16.02 -30.30 13.04
N GLY A 93 16.61 -29.10 12.99
CA GLY A 93 15.87 -27.84 13.01
C GLY A 93 14.99 -27.66 11.78
N ALA A 94 15.49 -27.98 10.59
CA ALA A 94 14.71 -27.91 9.36
C ALA A 94 13.54 -28.90 9.35
N GLU A 95 13.72 -30.11 9.90
CA GLU A 95 12.65 -31.10 10.08
C GLU A 95 11.59 -30.62 11.09
N THR A 96 12.03 -30.07 12.23
CA THR A 96 11.14 -29.70 13.34
C THR A 96 10.37 -28.41 13.09
N TYR A 97 11.04 -27.36 12.58
CA TYR A 97 10.44 -26.02 12.40
C TYR A 97 9.97 -25.76 10.97
N GLY A 98 10.33 -26.63 10.03
CA GLY A 98 10.05 -26.49 8.61
C GLY A 98 11.16 -25.71 7.89
N LEU A 99 11.58 -26.25 6.75
CA LEU A 99 12.60 -25.65 5.90
C LEU A 99 12.16 -24.23 5.46
N GLY A 100 13.04 -23.24 5.68
CA GLY A 100 12.76 -21.83 5.41
C GLY A 100 12.51 -20.98 6.66
N SER A 101 12.24 -21.58 7.82
CA SER A 101 12.21 -20.83 9.10
C SER A 101 13.61 -20.58 9.66
N TRP A 102 14.46 -19.89 8.89
CA TRP A 102 15.90 -19.73 9.17
C TRP A 102 16.21 -19.09 10.52
N ALA A 103 15.31 -18.25 11.03
CA ALA A 103 15.47 -17.65 12.36
C ALA A 103 15.30 -18.70 13.47
N ASP A 104 14.25 -19.52 13.40
CA ASP A 104 14.01 -20.57 14.39
C ASP A 104 15.07 -21.68 14.30
N ILE A 105 15.52 -21.99 13.09
CA ILE A 105 16.60 -22.96 12.83
C ILE A 105 17.93 -22.45 13.40
N ALA A 106 18.26 -21.16 13.21
CA ALA A 106 19.47 -20.56 13.78
C ALA A 106 19.46 -20.58 15.32
N ASP A 107 18.30 -20.32 15.93
CA ASP A 107 18.11 -20.44 17.38
C ASP A 107 18.28 -21.91 17.83
N HIS A 108 17.81 -22.89 17.04
CA HIS A 108 17.94 -24.31 17.33
C HIS A 108 19.40 -24.82 17.29
N ILE A 109 20.22 -24.34 16.36
CA ILE A 109 21.65 -24.72 16.27
C ILE A 109 22.44 -24.21 17.49
N GLY A 110 21.96 -23.15 18.15
CA GLY A 110 22.61 -22.60 19.33
C GLY A 110 22.48 -21.08 19.50
N GLY A 111 21.81 -20.37 18.59
CA GLY A 111 21.69 -18.90 18.65
C GLY A 111 22.99 -18.14 18.38
N TYR A 112 24.09 -18.85 18.12
CA TYR A 112 25.40 -18.27 17.78
C TYR A 112 25.64 -18.19 16.27
N ARG A 113 24.68 -18.60 15.44
CA ARG A 113 24.67 -18.42 13.97
C ARG A 113 23.57 -17.43 13.59
N SER A 114 23.78 -16.66 12.54
CA SER A 114 22.76 -15.71 12.07
C SER A 114 21.80 -16.41 11.11
N LYS A 115 20.54 -15.96 11.04
CA LYS A 115 19.55 -16.55 10.11
C LYS A 115 20.02 -16.54 8.65
N ASP A 116 20.76 -15.50 8.25
CA ASP A 116 21.18 -15.30 6.86
C ASP A 116 22.37 -16.22 6.54
N GLU A 117 23.31 -16.36 7.47
CA GLU A 117 24.42 -17.33 7.41
C GLU A 117 23.92 -18.78 7.36
N VAL A 118 22.91 -19.13 8.18
CA VAL A 118 22.31 -20.47 8.18
C VAL A 118 21.65 -20.79 6.84
N LYS A 119 20.93 -19.81 6.27
CA LYS A 119 20.31 -19.93 4.95
C LYS A 119 21.35 -20.12 3.85
N GLU A 120 22.37 -19.26 3.82
CA GLU A 120 23.42 -19.29 2.81
C GLU A 120 24.22 -20.59 2.85
N HIS A 121 24.54 -21.07 4.06
CA HIS A 121 25.20 -22.35 4.25
C HIS A 121 24.35 -23.53 3.74
N TYR A 122 23.05 -23.55 4.04
CA TYR A 122 22.16 -24.61 3.56
C TYR A 122 22.09 -24.63 2.02
N ILE A 123 21.97 -23.45 1.39
CA ILE A 123 21.89 -23.35 -0.06
C ILE A 123 23.21 -23.82 -0.70
N SER A 124 24.34 -23.26 -0.27
CA SER A 124 25.65 -23.57 -0.86
C SER A 124 26.08 -25.02 -0.64
N THR A 125 25.85 -25.58 0.55
CA THR A 125 26.36 -26.91 0.93
C THR A 125 25.44 -28.04 0.51
N TYR A 126 24.11 -27.84 0.56
CA TYR A 126 23.14 -28.90 0.29
C TYR A 126 22.46 -28.74 -1.08
N LEU A 127 21.99 -27.54 -1.44
CA LEU A 127 21.25 -27.34 -2.69
C LEU A 127 22.15 -27.20 -3.91
N ASP A 128 23.22 -26.41 -3.81
CA ASP A 128 24.17 -26.16 -4.89
C ASP A 128 25.23 -27.27 -4.99
N SER A 129 25.05 -28.38 -4.26
CA SER A 129 25.95 -29.52 -4.29
C SER A 129 25.93 -30.24 -5.65
N SER A 130 27.12 -30.64 -6.12
CA SER A 130 27.29 -31.42 -7.35
C SER A 130 26.62 -32.79 -7.30
N SER A 131 26.32 -33.30 -6.10
CA SER A 131 25.72 -34.62 -5.84
C SER A 131 24.32 -34.55 -5.20
N PHE A 132 23.58 -33.47 -5.47
CA PHE A 132 22.20 -33.31 -4.98
C PHE A 132 21.39 -34.60 -5.15
N PRO A 133 20.71 -35.13 -4.10
CA PRO A 133 20.30 -34.46 -2.86
C PRO A 133 21.29 -34.53 -1.68
N LEU A 134 22.48 -35.10 -1.85
CA LEU A 134 23.49 -35.23 -0.79
C LEU A 134 24.62 -34.22 -0.98
N PRO A 135 25.22 -33.69 0.12
CA PRO A 135 26.41 -32.85 0.02
C PRO A 135 27.58 -33.55 -0.69
N GLU A 136 28.44 -32.77 -1.33
CA GLU A 136 29.55 -33.25 -2.18
C GLU A 136 30.55 -34.17 -1.44
N HIS A 137 30.76 -33.94 -0.14
CA HIS A 137 31.68 -34.73 0.70
C HIS A 137 30.95 -35.70 1.65
N CYS A 138 29.82 -36.27 1.24
CA CYS A 138 29.02 -37.18 2.08
C CYS A 138 29.55 -38.63 2.16
N SER A 139 30.67 -38.97 1.50
CA SER A 139 31.22 -40.34 1.55
C SER A 139 31.99 -40.60 2.86
N ILE A 140 31.77 -41.78 3.47
CA ILE A 140 32.39 -42.20 4.75
C ILE A 140 33.93 -42.20 4.66
N GLU A 141 34.47 -42.36 3.45
CA GLU A 141 35.89 -42.39 3.16
C GLU A 141 36.54 -40.99 3.10
N ASN A 142 35.74 -39.93 2.92
CA ASN A 142 36.25 -38.57 2.80
C ASN A 142 36.48 -37.94 4.18
N LYS A 143 37.71 -38.11 4.68
CA LYS A 143 38.17 -37.53 5.96
C LYS A 143 39.10 -36.34 5.76
N GLU A 144 39.28 -35.88 4.53
CA GLU A 144 40.31 -34.89 4.17
C GLU A 144 40.19 -33.60 5.01
N LEU A 145 38.97 -33.13 5.24
CA LEU A 145 38.72 -31.90 6.00
C LEU A 145 38.96 -32.07 7.51
N CYS A 146 38.52 -33.21 8.05
CA CYS A 146 38.71 -33.57 9.46
C CYS A 146 40.19 -33.86 9.79
N GLU A 147 40.96 -34.34 8.82
CA GLU A 147 42.40 -34.59 8.98
C GLU A 147 43.23 -33.30 8.81
N ARG A 148 42.78 -32.39 7.94
CA ARG A 148 43.43 -31.10 7.70
C ARG A 148 43.30 -30.14 8.89
N VAL A 149 42.13 -30.11 9.53
CA VAL A 149 41.86 -29.24 10.68
C VAL A 149 41.73 -30.11 11.93
N PRO A 150 42.76 -30.15 12.80
CA PRO A 150 42.68 -30.90 14.04
C PRO A 150 41.48 -30.48 14.90
N ARG A 151 40.83 -31.46 15.54
CA ARG A 151 39.67 -31.24 16.42
C ARG A 151 39.90 -30.12 17.44
N GLU A 152 41.07 -30.07 18.04
CA GLU A 152 41.40 -29.08 19.07
C GLU A 152 41.44 -27.65 18.50
N GLU A 153 42.00 -27.48 17.30
CA GLU A 153 42.04 -26.18 16.62
C GLU A 153 40.62 -25.72 16.24
N PHE A 154 39.81 -26.63 15.70
CA PHE A 154 38.42 -26.32 15.36
C PHE A 154 37.61 -25.93 16.61
N GLN A 155 37.77 -26.65 17.73
CA GLN A 155 37.10 -26.33 18.98
C GLN A 155 37.52 -24.96 19.53
N GLN A 156 38.80 -24.58 19.42
CA GLN A 156 39.28 -23.25 19.80
C GLN A 156 38.68 -22.15 18.91
N ARG A 157 38.63 -22.37 17.59
CA ARG A 157 37.99 -21.43 16.64
C ARG A 157 36.50 -21.26 16.95
N LYS A 158 35.77 -22.35 17.18
CA LYS A 158 34.35 -22.35 17.56
C LYS A 158 34.12 -21.60 18.88
N LYS A 159 34.97 -21.83 19.89
CA LYS A 159 34.89 -21.13 21.18
C LYS A 159 35.10 -19.62 21.04
N ARG A 160 36.12 -19.21 20.28
CA ARG A 160 36.38 -17.79 19.98
C ARG A 160 35.18 -17.11 19.30
N ARG A 161 34.60 -17.76 18.28
CA ARG A 161 33.41 -17.26 17.58
C ARG A 161 32.22 -17.04 18.52
N ILE A 162 31.96 -18.00 19.41
CA ILE A 162 30.87 -17.91 20.39
C ILE A 162 31.12 -16.75 21.37
N GLU A 163 32.36 -16.58 21.84
CA GLU A 163 32.73 -15.52 22.77
C GLU A 163 32.61 -14.13 22.13
N GLU A 164 33.15 -13.93 20.91
CA GLU A 164 33.03 -12.69 20.15
C GLU A 164 31.56 -12.29 19.93
N ARG A 165 30.68 -13.24 19.58
CA ARG A 165 29.25 -12.97 19.40
C ARG A 165 28.54 -12.71 20.72
N LYS A 166 28.94 -13.38 21.81
CA LYS A 166 28.40 -13.13 23.15
C LYS A 166 28.77 -11.72 23.63
N GLU A 167 29.98 -11.27 23.33
CA GLU A 167 30.42 -9.89 23.58
C GLU A 167 29.67 -8.88 22.71
N ALA A 168 29.52 -9.15 21.42
CA ALA A 168 28.73 -8.30 20.51
C ALA A 168 27.27 -8.18 20.95
N ALA A 169 26.65 -9.27 21.43
CA ALA A 169 25.30 -9.27 21.96
C ALA A 169 25.18 -8.49 23.28
N LYS A 170 26.20 -8.53 24.15
CA LYS A 170 26.25 -7.71 25.38
C LYS A 170 26.43 -6.23 25.08
N ASN A 171 27.20 -5.90 24.05
CA ASN A 171 27.51 -4.52 23.64
C ASN A 171 26.43 -3.91 22.73
N ALA A 172 25.47 -4.71 22.27
CA ALA A 172 24.36 -4.21 21.45
C ALA A 172 23.43 -3.32 22.29
N PRO A 173 22.96 -2.17 21.75
CA PRO A 173 21.98 -1.35 22.44
C PRO A 173 20.70 -2.15 22.72
N PRO A 174 20.00 -1.90 23.85
CA PRO A 174 18.78 -2.62 24.18
C PRO A 174 17.79 -2.49 23.02
N ALA A 175 17.43 -3.63 22.43
CA ALA A 175 16.49 -3.66 21.31
C ALA A 175 15.22 -2.91 21.73
N THR A 176 14.82 -1.91 20.93
CA THR A 176 13.52 -1.25 21.06
C THR A 176 12.47 -2.34 21.24
N PRO A 177 11.59 -2.27 22.26
CA PRO A 177 10.67 -3.34 22.55
C PRO A 177 9.93 -3.67 21.26
N LYS A 178 10.16 -4.89 20.74
CA LYS A 178 9.47 -5.39 19.56
C LYS A 178 7.99 -5.20 19.87
N GLN A 179 7.31 -4.28 19.16
CA GLN A 179 5.86 -4.23 19.20
C GLN A 179 5.41 -5.68 19.01
N LYS A 180 4.59 -6.17 19.95
CA LYS A 180 4.12 -7.57 19.91
C LYS A 180 3.74 -7.86 18.46
N PRO A 181 4.33 -8.89 17.81
CA PRO A 181 4.03 -9.17 16.42
C PRO A 181 2.52 -9.19 16.30
N THR A 182 2.00 -8.33 15.42
CA THR A 182 0.57 -8.14 15.23
C THR A 182 -0.01 -9.50 14.91
N ALA A 183 -0.53 -10.18 15.93
CA ALA A 183 -1.00 -11.54 15.77
C ALA A 183 -2.10 -11.47 14.71
N SER A 184 -2.05 -12.38 13.74
CA SER A 184 -3.03 -12.51 12.67
C SER A 184 -4.37 -13.05 13.21
N VAL A 185 -4.84 -12.49 14.31
CA VAL A 185 -6.15 -12.76 14.86
C VAL A 185 -7.12 -11.85 14.11
N PRO A 186 -8.21 -12.37 13.51
CA PRO A 186 -9.18 -11.60 12.72
C PRO A 186 -9.76 -10.35 13.43
N ALA A 187 -9.68 -10.30 14.76
CA ALA A 187 -10.19 -9.24 15.61
C ALA A 187 -9.15 -8.20 16.09
N CYS A 188 -7.86 -8.32 15.72
CA CYS A 188 -6.77 -7.53 16.32
C CYS A 188 -6.34 -6.29 15.52
N HIS A 189 -7.05 -5.94 14.43
CA HIS A 189 -6.72 -4.76 13.62
C HIS A 189 -7.84 -3.72 13.61
N GLU A 190 -7.49 -2.45 13.39
CA GLU A 190 -8.44 -1.31 13.33
C GLU A 190 -9.51 -1.45 12.21
N VAL A 191 -9.32 -2.41 11.31
CA VAL A 191 -10.22 -2.71 10.20
C VAL A 191 -10.66 -4.16 10.35
N GLN A 192 -11.97 -4.36 10.54
CA GLN A 192 -12.58 -5.67 10.73
C GLN A 192 -12.28 -6.60 9.54
N GLY A 193 -11.82 -7.82 9.82
CA GLY A 193 -11.53 -8.83 8.80
C GLY A 193 -10.27 -8.57 7.98
N TYR A 194 -9.48 -7.53 8.25
CA TYR A 194 -8.19 -7.33 7.58
C TYR A 194 -7.06 -8.08 8.31
N MET A 195 -6.23 -8.80 7.56
CA MET A 195 -5.14 -9.63 8.08
C MET A 195 -3.78 -9.06 7.65
N PRO A 196 -3.07 -8.31 8.54
CA PRO A 196 -1.88 -7.54 8.18
C PRO A 196 -0.71 -8.38 7.68
N GLY A 197 -0.51 -9.58 8.24
CA GLY A 197 0.60 -10.46 7.85
C GLY A 197 0.45 -11.06 6.44
N ARG A 198 -0.77 -11.10 5.90
CA ARG A 198 -1.06 -11.61 4.54
C ARG A 198 -1.44 -10.53 3.55
N LEU A 199 -1.67 -9.29 4.01
CA LEU A 199 -2.19 -8.19 3.19
C LEU A 199 -3.53 -8.52 2.50
N GLU A 200 -4.37 -9.30 3.18
CA GLU A 200 -5.62 -9.86 2.67
C GLU A 200 -6.80 -9.53 3.57
N PHE A 201 -8.00 -9.61 3.00
CA PHE A 201 -9.25 -9.54 3.75
C PHE A 201 -9.80 -10.95 3.96
N GLU A 202 -10.46 -11.18 5.09
CA GLU A 202 -11.15 -12.44 5.41
C GLU A 202 -12.32 -12.68 4.45
N THR A 203 -13.03 -11.62 4.09
CA THR A 203 -14.05 -11.64 3.03
C THR A 203 -13.59 -10.70 1.93
N GLU A 204 -13.21 -11.30 0.82
CA GLU A 204 -12.67 -10.55 -0.30
C GLU A 204 -13.76 -9.92 -1.17
N TYR A 205 -13.35 -8.98 -2.03
CA TYR A 205 -14.27 -8.39 -2.99
C TYR A 205 -14.76 -9.45 -3.98
N PHE A 206 -16.09 -9.58 -4.10
CA PHE A 206 -16.77 -10.66 -4.84
C PHE A 206 -16.36 -12.06 -4.38
N ASN A 207 -16.50 -12.34 -3.08
CA ASN A 207 -16.19 -13.67 -2.53
C ASN A 207 -17.00 -14.81 -3.18
N GLU A 208 -18.24 -14.54 -3.60
CA GLU A 208 -19.12 -15.48 -4.31
C GLU A 208 -18.52 -16.00 -5.62
N ALA A 209 -17.56 -15.29 -6.23
CA ALA A 209 -16.88 -15.77 -7.44
C ALA A 209 -16.08 -17.06 -7.20
N GLU A 210 -15.63 -17.31 -5.97
CA GLU A 210 -14.94 -18.53 -5.58
C GLU A 210 -15.89 -19.73 -5.53
N GLU A 211 -17.17 -19.50 -5.19
CA GLU A 211 -18.21 -20.53 -5.17
C GLU A 211 -18.50 -21.07 -6.57
N ALA A 212 -18.40 -20.22 -7.60
CA ALA A 212 -18.61 -20.62 -8.99
C ALA A 212 -17.51 -21.55 -9.51
N VAL A 213 -16.27 -21.38 -9.06
CA VAL A 213 -15.11 -22.15 -9.54
C VAL A 213 -14.76 -23.36 -8.65
N GLN A 214 -15.23 -23.41 -7.41
CA GLN A 214 -14.81 -24.43 -6.42
C GLN A 214 -15.04 -25.89 -6.86
N HIS A 215 -16.04 -26.14 -7.71
CA HIS A 215 -16.40 -27.47 -8.19
C HIS A 215 -16.00 -27.72 -9.65
N MET A 216 -15.25 -26.80 -10.27
CA MET A 216 -14.75 -27.00 -11.63
C MET A 216 -13.58 -27.97 -11.63
N GLN A 217 -13.62 -28.92 -12.54
CA GLN A 217 -12.59 -29.93 -12.74
C GLN A 217 -12.19 -29.92 -14.21
N PHE A 218 -10.88 -30.03 -14.45
CA PHE A 218 -10.27 -30.12 -15.77
C PHE A 218 -9.47 -31.41 -15.83
N GLU A 219 -9.89 -32.34 -16.67
CA GLU A 219 -9.14 -33.57 -16.92
C GLU A 219 -8.26 -33.39 -18.17
N PRO A 220 -7.00 -33.86 -18.17
CA PRO A 220 -6.15 -33.81 -19.36
C PRO A 220 -6.77 -34.57 -20.53
N GLY A 221 -7.08 -33.85 -21.61
CA GLY A 221 -7.75 -34.40 -22.81
C GLY A 221 -9.26 -34.18 -22.85
N ASP A 222 -9.84 -33.62 -21.79
CA ASP A 222 -11.25 -33.21 -21.75
C ASP A 222 -11.46 -31.92 -22.56
N GLY A 223 -12.64 -31.81 -23.18
CA GLY A 223 -13.02 -30.60 -23.91
C GLY A 223 -12.62 -30.50 -25.38
N VAL A 224 -12.00 -31.52 -25.98
CA VAL A 224 -11.83 -31.62 -27.44
C VAL A 224 -12.68 -32.78 -27.95
N ASN A 225 -13.64 -32.49 -28.82
CA ASN A 225 -14.50 -33.52 -29.40
C ASN A 225 -13.64 -34.50 -30.23
N PRO A 226 -13.58 -35.80 -29.88
CA PRO A 226 -12.71 -36.77 -30.57
C PRO A 226 -13.04 -36.96 -32.06
N ARG A 227 -14.23 -36.54 -32.50
CA ARG A 227 -14.71 -36.71 -33.88
C ARG A 227 -14.58 -35.44 -34.73
N THR A 228 -14.77 -34.26 -34.15
CA THR A 228 -14.71 -32.98 -34.89
C THR A 228 -13.43 -32.17 -34.63
N GLY A 229 -12.69 -32.47 -33.55
CA GLY A 229 -11.51 -31.70 -33.14
C GLY A 229 -11.82 -30.30 -32.61
N GLU A 230 -13.10 -29.95 -32.49
CA GLU A 230 -13.57 -28.67 -31.94
C GLU A 230 -13.70 -28.75 -30.43
N MET A 231 -13.67 -27.59 -29.76
CA MET A 231 -13.85 -27.53 -28.31
C MET A 231 -15.30 -27.87 -27.95
N GLU A 232 -15.51 -28.76 -26.99
CA GLU A 232 -16.84 -29.07 -26.48
C GLU A 232 -17.46 -27.80 -25.84
N PRO A 233 -18.77 -27.54 -26.06
CA PRO A 233 -19.45 -26.37 -25.49
C PRO A 233 -19.35 -26.28 -23.95
N GLU A 234 -19.23 -27.42 -23.27
CA GLU A 234 -19.03 -27.47 -21.82
C GLU A 234 -17.65 -26.92 -21.41
N MET A 235 -16.59 -27.24 -22.17
CA MET A 235 -15.25 -26.72 -21.93
C MET A 235 -15.19 -25.22 -22.24
N GLU A 236 -15.84 -24.78 -23.32
CA GLU A 236 -15.96 -23.36 -23.64
C GLU A 236 -16.67 -22.57 -22.52
N LEU A 237 -17.73 -23.13 -21.95
CA LEU A 237 -18.40 -22.56 -20.79
C LEU A 237 -17.49 -22.51 -19.56
N LYS A 238 -16.78 -23.59 -19.23
CA LYS A 238 -15.82 -23.62 -18.11
C LYS A 238 -14.73 -22.57 -18.27
N MET A 239 -14.17 -22.44 -19.48
CA MET A 239 -13.17 -21.43 -19.82
C MET A 239 -13.74 -20.01 -19.68
N THR A 240 -14.97 -19.76 -20.16
CA THR A 240 -15.64 -18.47 -20.01
C THR A 240 -15.85 -18.10 -18.55
N VAL A 241 -16.25 -19.05 -17.70
CA VAL A 241 -16.40 -18.79 -16.26
C VAL A 241 -15.05 -18.51 -15.61
N MET A 242 -13.98 -19.17 -16.05
CA MET A 242 -12.62 -18.89 -15.58
C MET A 242 -12.15 -17.48 -15.99
N GLU A 243 -12.48 -17.01 -17.19
CA GLU A 243 -12.23 -15.63 -17.62
C GLU A 243 -12.97 -14.62 -16.76
N ILE A 244 -14.25 -14.88 -16.44
CA ILE A 244 -15.05 -14.05 -15.53
C ILE A 244 -14.39 -14.02 -14.15
N TYR A 245 -13.95 -15.17 -13.63
CA TYR A 245 -13.25 -15.27 -12.35
C TYR A 245 -11.95 -14.45 -12.34
N ASN A 246 -11.12 -14.58 -13.38
CA ASN A 246 -9.89 -13.80 -13.53
C ASN A 246 -10.17 -12.28 -13.57
N SER A 247 -11.23 -11.86 -14.27
CA SER A 247 -11.66 -10.44 -14.25
C SER A 247 -12.04 -9.97 -12.84
N ARG A 248 -12.65 -10.83 -12.01
CA ARG A 248 -12.93 -10.51 -10.60
C ARG A 248 -11.66 -10.45 -9.76
N LEU A 249 -10.67 -11.32 -10.02
CA LEU A 249 -9.37 -11.26 -9.38
C LEU A 249 -8.64 -9.95 -9.70
N ASP A 250 -8.64 -9.52 -10.96
CA ASP A 250 -8.03 -8.24 -11.36
C ASP A 250 -8.70 -7.07 -10.64
N ALA A 251 -10.04 -7.05 -10.58
CA ALA A 251 -10.78 -6.03 -9.86
C ALA A 251 -10.47 -6.03 -8.34
N ARG A 252 -10.23 -7.21 -7.77
CA ARG A 252 -9.82 -7.38 -6.36
C ARG A 252 -8.43 -6.79 -6.12
N VAL A 253 -7.48 -7.08 -7.00
CA VAL A 253 -6.11 -6.55 -6.94
C VAL A 253 -6.12 -5.02 -7.06
N GLU A 254 -6.84 -4.47 -8.04
CA GLU A 254 -6.92 -3.01 -8.24
C GLU A 254 -7.56 -2.31 -7.03
N ARG A 255 -8.62 -2.89 -6.46
CA ARG A 255 -9.23 -2.34 -5.24
C ARG A 255 -8.27 -2.37 -4.05
N LYS A 256 -7.55 -3.48 -3.85
CA LYS A 256 -6.53 -3.58 -2.78
C LYS A 256 -5.45 -2.54 -2.97
N LYS A 257 -4.94 -2.39 -4.20
CA LYS A 257 -3.94 -1.38 -4.54
C LYS A 257 -4.39 0.02 -4.14
N ILE A 258 -5.62 0.41 -4.47
CA ILE A 258 -6.19 1.71 -4.07
C ILE A 258 -6.26 1.85 -2.53
N ILE A 259 -6.68 0.80 -1.82
CA ILE A 259 -6.77 0.81 -0.34
C ILE A 259 -5.40 1.04 0.30
N PHE A 260 -4.36 0.37 -0.19
CA PHE A 260 -3.00 0.49 0.31
C PHE A 260 -2.36 1.82 -0.07
N GLU A 261 -2.48 2.22 -1.33
CA GLU A 261 -1.91 3.45 -1.87
C GLU A 261 -2.45 4.67 -1.12
N HIS A 262 -3.76 4.73 -0.89
CA HIS A 262 -4.39 5.84 -0.18
C HIS A 262 -4.41 5.70 1.36
N LYS A 263 -3.69 4.71 1.92
CA LYS A 263 -3.59 4.47 3.38
C LYS A 263 -4.97 4.39 4.04
N LEU A 264 -5.94 3.79 3.37
CA LEU A 264 -7.32 3.71 3.87
C LEU A 264 -7.47 2.75 5.06
N LEU A 265 -6.46 1.93 5.32
CA LEU A 265 -6.38 1.04 6.48
C LEU A 265 -6.12 1.77 7.81
N GLU A 266 -5.65 3.02 7.77
CA GLU A 266 -5.44 3.85 8.97
C GLU A 266 -6.77 4.46 9.47
N TYR A 267 -7.75 3.61 9.80
CA TYR A 267 -9.12 4.02 10.10
C TYR A 267 -9.20 5.09 11.19
N ARG A 268 -8.46 4.94 12.31
CA ARG A 268 -8.49 5.92 13.40
C ARG A 268 -7.95 7.30 12.97
N LYS A 269 -6.85 7.33 12.21
CA LYS A 269 -6.26 8.58 11.72
C LYS A 269 -7.18 9.26 10.72
N ASN A 270 -7.75 8.49 9.80
CA ASN A 270 -8.69 8.98 8.79
C ASN A 270 -9.99 9.51 9.44
N ALA A 271 -10.55 8.79 10.41
CA ALA A 271 -11.72 9.23 11.16
C ALA A 271 -11.44 10.49 12.00
N ALA A 272 -10.26 10.59 12.61
CA ALA A 272 -9.86 11.79 13.35
C ALA A 272 -9.69 13.01 12.43
N ALA A 273 -9.14 12.81 11.22
CA ALA A 273 -9.04 13.87 10.22
C ALA A 273 -10.43 14.33 9.74
N ASP A 274 -11.36 13.40 9.48
CA ASP A 274 -12.72 13.73 9.06
C ASP A 274 -13.54 14.41 10.17
N LYS A 275 -13.27 14.09 11.44
CA LYS A 275 -13.92 14.75 12.59
C LYS A 275 -13.49 16.20 12.76
N LYS A 276 -12.27 16.57 12.33
CA LYS A 276 -11.77 17.95 12.39
C LYS A 276 -12.36 18.87 11.31
N ARG A 277 -12.97 18.30 10.27
CA ARG A 277 -13.54 19.03 9.13
C ARG A 277 -14.98 19.46 9.42
N THR A 278 -15.38 20.58 8.81
CA THR A 278 -16.78 21.04 8.86
C THR A 278 -17.69 20.08 8.09
N LYS A 279 -19.02 20.19 8.27
CA LYS A 279 -19.98 19.32 7.57
C LYS A 279 -19.87 19.52 6.05
N GLU A 280 -19.80 20.76 5.60
CA GLU A 280 -19.70 21.11 4.19
C GLU A 280 -18.40 20.60 3.54
N GLU A 281 -17.27 20.74 4.23
CA GLU A 281 -15.98 20.20 3.77
C GLU A 281 -16.01 18.67 3.68
N ARG A 282 -16.63 18.00 4.67
CA ARG A 282 -16.77 16.54 4.66
C ARG A 282 -17.64 16.07 3.48
N ASP A 283 -18.74 16.76 3.20
CA ASP A 283 -19.62 16.44 2.08
C ASP A 283 -18.92 16.67 0.73
N LEU A 284 -18.10 17.72 0.61
CA LEU A 284 -17.27 17.99 -0.57
C LEU A 284 -16.24 16.89 -0.81
N LEU A 285 -15.49 16.49 0.22
CA LEU A 285 -14.48 15.43 0.09
C LEU A 285 -15.10 14.04 -0.11
N ASN A 286 -16.29 13.78 0.44
CA ASN A 286 -17.06 12.59 0.12
C ASN A 286 -17.40 12.49 -1.38
N LYS A 287 -17.73 13.62 -2.02
CA LYS A 287 -17.93 13.69 -3.48
C LYS A 287 -16.62 13.51 -4.25
N ALA A 288 -15.47 13.82 -3.65
CA ALA A 288 -14.16 13.66 -4.27
C ALA A 288 -13.63 12.21 -4.22
N LYS A 289 -14.10 11.37 -3.28
CA LYS A 289 -13.64 9.97 -3.10
C LYS A 289 -13.54 9.12 -4.37
N PRO A 290 -14.47 9.19 -5.36
CA PRO A 290 -14.36 8.43 -6.59
C PRO A 290 -13.08 8.72 -7.40
N PHE A 291 -12.55 9.95 -7.33
CA PHE A 291 -11.32 10.33 -8.04
C PHE A 291 -10.07 9.66 -7.47
N ALA A 292 -10.11 9.16 -6.22
CA ALA A 292 -9.02 8.38 -5.66
C ALA A 292 -8.74 7.08 -6.44
N ARG A 293 -9.70 6.59 -7.23
CA ARG A 293 -9.51 5.41 -8.10
C ARG A 293 -8.66 5.70 -9.34
N MET A 294 -8.52 6.97 -9.70
CA MET A 294 -7.84 7.39 -10.93
C MET A 294 -6.55 8.19 -10.66
N MET A 295 -6.38 8.65 -9.42
CA MET A 295 -5.28 9.51 -9.01
C MET A 295 -4.37 8.79 -8.02
N LYS A 296 -3.07 9.09 -8.10
CA LYS A 296 -2.10 8.65 -7.10
C LYS A 296 -2.41 9.29 -5.74
N HIS A 297 -1.88 8.70 -4.67
CA HIS A 297 -2.08 9.20 -3.30
C HIS A 297 -1.78 10.71 -3.15
N ASP A 298 -0.57 11.13 -3.56
CA ASP A 298 -0.11 12.50 -3.37
C ASP A 298 -0.93 13.50 -4.20
N ASP A 299 -1.28 13.11 -5.42
CA ASP A 299 -2.09 13.94 -6.32
C ASP A 299 -3.53 14.08 -5.80
N PHE A 300 -4.09 12.98 -5.28
CA PHE A 300 -5.43 12.99 -4.68
C PHE A 300 -5.47 13.85 -3.42
N GLN A 301 -4.41 13.81 -2.60
CA GLN A 301 -4.31 14.66 -1.41
C GLN A 301 -4.24 16.14 -1.80
N LYS A 302 -3.38 16.50 -2.77
CA LYS A 302 -3.30 17.88 -3.30
C LYS A 302 -4.63 18.34 -3.89
N PHE A 303 -5.33 17.46 -4.60
CA PHE A 303 -6.67 17.74 -5.13
C PHE A 303 -7.68 18.03 -4.02
N CYS A 304 -7.71 17.20 -2.97
CA CYS A 304 -8.58 17.42 -1.82
C CYS A 304 -8.26 18.72 -1.08
N GLU A 305 -6.98 19.02 -0.86
CA GLU A 305 -6.54 20.28 -0.24
C GLU A 305 -6.94 21.50 -1.09
N GLY A 306 -6.79 21.40 -2.42
CA GLY A 306 -7.23 22.43 -3.37
C GLY A 306 -8.74 22.66 -3.33
N LEU A 307 -9.55 21.61 -3.30
CA LEU A 307 -11.02 21.70 -3.18
C LEU A 307 -11.44 22.37 -1.86
N THR A 308 -10.82 21.97 -0.75
CA THR A 308 -11.07 22.58 0.56
C THR A 308 -10.67 24.05 0.56
N TYR A 309 -9.53 24.40 -0.04
CA TYR A 309 -9.09 25.79 -0.15
C TYR A 309 -10.02 26.64 -1.02
N GLU A 310 -10.46 26.11 -2.16
CA GLU A 310 -11.43 26.78 -3.04
C GLU A 310 -12.77 27.03 -2.32
N HIS A 311 -13.27 26.03 -1.59
CA HIS A 311 -14.49 26.15 -0.78
C HIS A 311 -14.36 27.26 0.27
N ASN A 312 -13.24 27.27 1.00
CA ASN A 312 -12.95 28.29 2.01
C ASN A 312 -12.82 29.70 1.41
N LEU A 313 -12.23 29.84 0.21
CA LEU A 313 -12.19 31.11 -0.52
C LEU A 313 -13.60 31.57 -0.93
N ARG A 314 -14.46 30.67 -1.43
CA ARG A 314 -15.84 31.01 -1.80
C ARG A 314 -16.64 31.49 -0.58
N GLN A 315 -16.49 30.82 0.56
CA GLN A 315 -17.10 31.26 1.83
C GLN A 315 -16.59 32.64 2.25
N ALA A 316 -15.27 32.86 2.24
CA ALA A 316 -14.68 34.14 2.60
C ALA A 316 -15.12 35.28 1.67
N ILE A 317 -15.19 35.04 0.36
CA ILE A 317 -15.67 36.02 -0.61
C ILE A 317 -17.14 36.37 -0.35
N ALA A 318 -18.01 35.38 -0.12
CA ALA A 318 -19.41 35.61 0.20
C ALA A 318 -19.56 36.44 1.49
N GLN A 319 -18.78 36.12 2.52
CA GLN A 319 -18.75 36.87 3.78
C GLN A 319 -18.31 38.33 3.57
N LEU A 320 -17.25 38.57 2.80
CA LEU A 320 -16.79 39.93 2.49
C LEU A 320 -17.80 40.73 1.65
N GLN A 321 -18.53 40.06 0.75
CA GLN A 321 -19.62 40.68 -0.01
C GLN A 321 -20.78 41.08 0.92
N ASP A 322 -21.14 40.23 1.87
CA ASP A 322 -22.16 40.53 2.88
C ASP A 322 -21.76 41.70 3.79
N TRP A 323 -20.49 41.78 4.21
CA TRP A 323 -19.99 42.91 4.98
C TRP A 323 -20.10 44.22 4.19
N ARG A 324 -19.72 44.21 2.91
CA ARG A 324 -19.87 45.37 2.02
C ARG A 324 -21.33 45.80 1.84
N ASN A 325 -22.25 44.85 1.70
CA ASN A 325 -23.69 45.12 1.62
C ASN A 325 -24.22 45.78 2.90
N ASN A 326 -23.67 45.39 4.05
CA ASN A 326 -23.97 45.99 5.36
C ASN A 326 -23.14 47.26 5.65
N ARG A 327 -22.46 47.83 4.65
CA ARG A 327 -21.63 49.04 4.73
C ARG A 327 -20.45 48.94 5.68
N ILE A 328 -19.99 47.73 5.97
CA ILE A 328 -18.77 47.49 6.73
C ILE A 328 -17.61 47.49 5.75
N SER A 329 -16.68 48.44 5.94
CA SER A 329 -15.58 48.67 4.98
C SER A 329 -14.22 48.22 5.49
N THR A 330 -14.10 47.90 6.78
CA THR A 330 -12.84 47.46 7.40
C THR A 330 -12.93 46.03 7.95
N LEU A 331 -11.82 45.28 7.91
CA LEU A 331 -11.76 43.90 8.41
C LEU A 331 -11.99 43.82 9.93
N LYS A 332 -11.49 44.80 10.70
CA LYS A 332 -11.70 44.89 12.16
C LYS A 332 -13.18 45.08 12.52
N GLU A 333 -13.90 45.90 11.76
CA GLU A 333 -15.35 46.06 11.95
C GLU A 333 -16.12 44.81 11.51
N GLY A 334 -15.65 44.11 10.48
CA GLY A 334 -16.21 42.84 10.03
C GLY A 334 -16.12 41.74 11.09
N GLU A 335 -14.97 41.59 11.73
CA GLU A 335 -14.77 40.66 12.85
C GLU A 335 -15.71 40.97 14.01
N LYS A 336 -15.86 42.25 14.38
CA LYS A 336 -16.80 42.68 15.41
C LYS A 336 -18.25 42.39 15.01
N TYR A 337 -18.62 42.63 13.76
CA TYR A 337 -19.96 42.36 13.24
C TYR A 337 -20.32 40.88 13.31
N GLU A 338 -19.39 39.99 12.94
CA GLU A 338 -19.60 38.54 13.07
C GLU A 338 -19.70 38.10 14.52
N HIS A 339 -18.84 38.63 15.40
CA HIS A 339 -18.92 38.33 16.82
C HIS A 339 -20.27 38.77 17.43
N ASP A 340 -20.76 39.96 17.07
CA ASP A 340 -22.06 40.46 17.52
C ASP A 340 -23.24 39.68 16.87
N LYS A 341 -23.11 39.27 15.61
CA LYS A 341 -24.08 38.40 14.91
C LYS A 341 -24.14 37.02 15.56
N GLN A 342 -23.00 36.44 15.91
CA GLN A 342 -22.89 35.17 16.62
C GLN A 342 -23.49 35.28 18.03
N ASN A 343 -23.19 36.34 18.77
CA ASN A 343 -23.79 36.60 20.09
C ASN A 343 -25.31 36.77 20.02
N ARG A 344 -25.84 37.41 18.96
CA ARG A 344 -27.29 37.51 18.72
C ARG A 344 -27.93 36.18 18.37
N GLN A 345 -27.25 35.30 17.64
CA GLN A 345 -27.77 33.95 17.34
C GLN A 345 -27.69 33.02 18.55
N ALA A 346 -26.69 33.19 19.41
CA ALA A 346 -26.54 32.43 20.66
C ALA A 346 -27.54 32.87 21.74
N ARG A 347 -27.90 34.16 21.78
CA ARG A 347 -29.01 34.67 22.57
C ARG A 347 -30.32 34.33 21.86
N GLY A 348 -30.88 33.16 22.16
CA GLY A 348 -32.21 32.77 21.69
C GLY A 348 -33.28 33.84 21.97
N PRO A 349 -34.46 33.76 21.31
CA PRO A 349 -35.48 34.79 21.37
C PRO A 349 -35.87 35.10 22.83
N PRO A 350 -36.14 36.38 23.17
CA PRO A 350 -36.45 36.76 24.54
C PRO A 350 -37.71 36.02 25.01
N ILE A 351 -37.54 35.18 26.03
CA ILE A 351 -38.65 34.47 26.69
C ILE A 351 -39.52 35.54 27.36
N GLY A 352 -40.76 35.69 26.86
CA GLY A 352 -41.75 36.60 27.41
C GLY A 352 -42.03 36.29 28.88
N GLN A 353 -42.40 37.32 29.65
CA GLN A 353 -42.56 37.26 31.11
C GLN A 353 -43.58 36.20 31.59
N PHE A 354 -44.41 35.66 30.69
CA PHE A 354 -45.41 34.62 30.93
C PHE A 354 -44.90 33.17 30.78
N ASP A 355 -43.78 32.93 30.09
CA ASP A 355 -43.26 31.57 29.79
C ASP A 355 -42.36 30.99 30.89
N ARG A 356 -42.08 31.76 31.95
CA ARG A 356 -41.21 31.33 33.06
C ARG A 356 -41.80 30.19 33.91
N LEU A 357 -43.11 29.93 33.81
CA LEU A 357 -43.80 28.88 34.56
C LEU A 357 -43.83 27.51 33.85
N ALA A 358 -43.42 27.43 32.57
CA ALA A 358 -43.49 26.20 31.77
C ALA A 358 -42.13 25.50 31.56
N SER A 359 -41.09 25.88 32.31
CA SER A 359 -39.75 25.29 32.17
C SER A 359 -39.62 23.95 32.89
N ASN A 360 -40.14 22.89 32.26
CA ASN A 360 -39.63 21.54 32.48
C ASN A 360 -39.52 20.72 31.17
N ARG A 361 -39.51 21.39 30.01
CA ARG A 361 -39.15 20.74 28.74
C ARG A 361 -37.66 20.92 28.49
N MET A 362 -36.94 19.80 28.59
CA MET A 362 -35.53 19.64 28.26
C MET A 362 -35.16 20.49 27.04
N ALA A 363 -34.22 21.41 27.24
CA ALA A 363 -33.63 22.19 26.15
C ALA A 363 -33.06 21.22 25.11
N LYS A 364 -33.54 21.32 23.88
CA LYS A 364 -32.95 20.62 22.74
C LYS A 364 -31.49 21.11 22.66
N PRO A 365 -30.48 20.22 22.67
CA PRO A 365 -29.10 20.65 22.63
C PRO A 365 -28.91 21.51 21.38
N THR A 366 -28.42 22.74 21.61
CA THR A 366 -27.93 23.60 20.54
C THR A 366 -26.94 22.79 19.72
N PRO A 367 -27.05 22.78 18.38
CA PRO A 367 -26.11 22.03 17.55
C PRO A 367 -24.69 22.52 17.88
N PRO A 368 -23.70 21.62 18.01
CA PRO A 368 -22.32 22.01 18.25
C PRO A 368 -21.92 22.96 17.13
N PHE A 369 -21.56 24.18 17.52
CA PHE A 369 -21.18 25.24 16.60
C PHE A 369 -19.96 24.79 15.79
N GLU A 370 -20.00 24.98 14.47
CA GLU A 370 -18.92 24.60 13.58
C GLU A 370 -17.63 25.30 14.02
N THR A 371 -16.56 24.52 14.18
CA THR A 371 -15.21 25.03 14.47
C THR A 371 -14.86 26.17 13.52
N ALA A 372 -14.18 27.21 14.03
CA ALA A 372 -13.70 28.34 13.24
C ALA A 372 -13.15 27.84 11.89
N SER A 373 -13.90 28.13 10.82
CA SER A 373 -13.59 27.64 9.48
C SER A 373 -12.24 28.22 9.06
N ALA A 374 -11.47 27.52 8.23
CA ALA A 374 -10.30 28.10 7.59
C ALA A 374 -10.65 29.37 6.80
N ALA A 375 -11.92 29.54 6.42
CA ALA A 375 -12.49 30.78 5.89
C ALA A 375 -12.37 31.98 6.86
N THR A 376 -12.49 31.78 8.17
CA THR A 376 -12.34 32.85 9.19
C THR A 376 -10.89 33.35 9.26
N ALA A 377 -9.91 32.48 9.01
CA ALA A 377 -8.51 32.89 8.90
C ALA A 377 -8.23 33.74 7.65
N LEU A 378 -9.03 33.59 6.59
CA LEU A 378 -8.93 34.37 5.36
C LEU A 378 -9.57 35.77 5.47
N THR A 379 -10.42 36.00 6.48
CA THR A 379 -11.08 37.28 6.75
C THR A 379 -10.56 38.00 8.00
N ALA A 380 -9.52 37.44 8.65
CA ALA A 380 -8.88 38.02 9.82
C ALA A 380 -8.18 39.37 9.51
N PRO A 381 -8.11 40.31 10.48
CA PRO A 381 -7.54 41.64 10.28
C PRO A 381 -6.03 41.64 9.98
N GLU A 382 -5.30 40.62 10.42
CA GLU A 382 -3.95 40.32 9.95
C GLU A 382 -4.01 39.23 8.88
N LEU A 383 -4.13 39.66 7.62
CA LEU A 383 -3.96 38.75 6.48
C LEU A 383 -2.55 38.14 6.56
N PRO A 384 -2.40 36.81 6.49
CA PRO A 384 -1.09 36.18 6.37
C PRO A 384 -0.29 36.87 5.25
N GLU A 385 0.98 37.18 5.48
CA GLU A 385 1.82 38.00 4.57
C GLU A 385 1.80 37.54 3.09
N ARG A 386 1.48 36.26 2.85
CA ARG A 386 1.26 35.67 1.52
C ARG A 386 0.18 36.38 0.68
N LEU A 387 -0.78 37.07 1.30
CA LEU A 387 -1.85 37.82 0.62
C LEU A 387 -1.54 39.33 0.45
N LYS A 388 -0.58 39.88 1.20
CA LYS A 388 -0.24 41.33 1.16
C LYS A 388 0.51 41.71 -0.13
N ASN A 389 1.18 40.76 -0.78
CA ASN A 389 1.99 40.99 -1.99
C ASN A 389 1.34 40.42 -3.26
N GLY A 390 0.12 40.84 -3.62
CA GLY A 390 -0.43 40.74 -5.00
C GLY A 390 -0.34 39.38 -5.73
N GLY A 391 -0.10 38.28 -5.02
CA GLY A 391 0.36 37.02 -5.58
C GLY A 391 -0.76 36.00 -5.64
N LEU A 392 -1.69 36.15 -6.57
CA LEU A 392 -2.43 35.00 -7.10
C LEU A 392 -1.48 34.20 -7.99
N SER A 393 -0.53 33.50 -7.38
CA SER A 393 0.17 32.38 -8.01
C SER A 393 -0.32 31.12 -7.32
N THR A 394 -1.31 30.48 -7.94
CA THR A 394 -1.62 29.08 -7.75
C THR A 394 -0.37 28.23 -8.05
N PRO A 395 -0.25 27.03 -7.44
CA PRO A 395 0.85 26.56 -6.57
C PRO A 395 2.27 26.52 -7.20
N PRO A 396 3.35 26.28 -6.42
CA PRO A 396 4.74 26.51 -6.84
C PRO A 396 5.17 25.62 -8.03
N PRO A 397 6.09 26.08 -8.90
CA PRO A 397 6.74 25.17 -9.84
C PRO A 397 7.76 24.32 -9.06
N ASP A 398 7.33 23.13 -8.63
CA ASP A 398 8.26 22.06 -8.27
C ASP A 398 9.05 21.69 -9.53
N ARG A 399 10.28 22.20 -9.58
CA ARG A 399 11.30 21.78 -10.53
C ARG A 399 11.98 20.54 -9.95
N ALA A 400 11.39 19.37 -10.16
CA ALA A 400 12.05 18.08 -10.00
C ALA A 400 11.44 17.04 -10.97
N PRO A 401 12.26 16.10 -11.47
CA PRO A 401 12.00 15.42 -12.73
C PRO A 401 11.06 14.24 -12.53
N ASN A 402 9.88 14.28 -13.13
CA ASN A 402 9.11 13.06 -13.35
C ASN A 402 9.53 12.44 -14.68
N GLY A 403 10.28 11.36 -14.55
CA GLY A 403 10.48 10.39 -15.60
C GLY A 403 9.18 9.69 -15.98
N VAL A 404 9.11 9.49 -17.29
CA VAL A 404 8.54 8.36 -18.02
C VAL A 404 7.16 8.56 -18.66
N ASN A 405 7.24 8.73 -19.98
CA ASN A 405 6.26 8.56 -21.04
C ASN A 405 5.17 9.63 -21.20
N GLY A 406 5.59 10.78 -21.75
CA GLY A 406 4.72 11.67 -22.49
C GLY A 406 5.59 12.60 -23.35
N VAL A 407 5.51 12.43 -24.67
CA VAL A 407 6.24 13.21 -25.68
C VAL A 407 6.25 14.71 -25.34
N LEU A 408 7.46 15.30 -25.33
CA LEU A 408 7.68 16.74 -25.20
C LEU A 408 6.93 17.47 -26.32
N THR A 409 5.79 18.07 -25.99
CA THR A 409 5.20 19.08 -26.87
C THR A 409 5.96 20.39 -26.65
N PRO A 410 6.53 21.02 -27.69
CA PRO A 410 7.24 22.28 -27.53
C PRO A 410 6.27 23.36 -27.07
N GLN A 411 6.59 24.06 -25.99
CA GLN A 411 5.89 25.30 -25.64
C GLN A 411 6.24 26.38 -26.68
N HIS A 412 5.49 26.42 -27.79
CA HIS A 412 5.41 27.59 -28.63
C HIS A 412 4.54 28.63 -27.93
N SER A 413 5.07 29.84 -27.75
CA SER A 413 4.26 31.03 -27.48
C SER A 413 3.19 31.14 -28.57
N LYS A 414 1.93 30.86 -28.23
CA LYS A 414 0.82 30.89 -29.20
C LYS A 414 0.67 32.30 -29.76
N ILE A 415 0.95 32.45 -31.06
CA ILE A 415 0.63 33.66 -31.83
C ILE A 415 -0.90 33.77 -31.86
N LYS A 416 -1.48 34.92 -31.50
CA LYS A 416 -2.94 35.08 -31.49
C LYS A 416 -3.53 34.94 -32.91
N PHE A 417 -4.52 34.08 -33.10
CA PHE A 417 -5.23 33.96 -34.39
C PHE A 417 -6.07 35.22 -34.68
N THR A 418 -5.87 35.83 -35.85
CA THR A 418 -6.64 37.00 -36.29
C THR A 418 -7.73 36.56 -37.28
N THR A 419 -8.99 36.65 -36.88
CA THR A 419 -10.15 36.29 -37.72
C THR A 419 -10.50 37.44 -38.67
N ARG A 420 -10.76 37.15 -39.95
CA ARG A 420 -11.08 38.19 -40.95
C ARG A 420 -12.58 38.53 -40.90
N PRO A 421 -12.97 39.80 -40.73
CA PRO A 421 -14.36 40.20 -40.71
C PRO A 421 -15.01 39.96 -42.08
N LEU A 422 -16.30 39.59 -42.05
CA LEU A 422 -17.08 39.40 -43.27
C LEU A 422 -17.41 40.77 -43.89
N PRO A 423 -17.32 40.93 -45.23
CA PRO A 423 -17.59 42.20 -45.92
C PRO A 423 -18.98 42.75 -45.57
N ASN A 424 -19.07 44.06 -45.30
CA ASN A 424 -20.33 44.77 -45.01
C ASN A 424 -21.11 44.24 -43.79
N THR A 425 -20.45 43.67 -42.79
CA THR A 425 -21.12 43.19 -41.56
C THR A 425 -20.43 43.66 -40.28
N VAL A 426 -21.23 43.90 -39.25
CA VAL A 426 -20.75 44.21 -37.90
C VAL A 426 -20.63 42.91 -37.09
N PRO A 427 -19.58 42.73 -36.26
CA PRO A 427 -19.46 41.58 -35.36
C PRO A 427 -20.68 41.43 -34.45
N LEU A 428 -21.05 40.18 -34.18
CA LEU A 428 -22.22 39.86 -33.35
C LEU A 428 -21.90 40.11 -31.87
N LYS A 429 -22.74 40.89 -31.17
CA LYS A 429 -22.70 41.03 -29.71
C LYS A 429 -23.66 40.02 -29.08
N PHE A 430 -23.16 39.15 -28.20
CA PHE A 430 -23.98 38.17 -27.51
C PHE A 430 -24.74 38.83 -26.34
N GLY A 431 -26.08 38.74 -26.34
CA GLY A 431 -26.93 39.25 -25.27
C GLY A 431 -27.04 38.28 -24.08
N LYS A 432 -27.63 38.73 -22.96
CA LYS A 432 -27.77 37.95 -21.71
C LYS A 432 -28.58 36.65 -21.86
N GLU A 433 -29.45 36.55 -22.85
CA GLU A 433 -30.29 35.35 -23.08
C GLU A 433 -29.57 34.19 -23.79
N VAL A 434 -28.35 34.42 -24.30
CA VAL A 434 -27.50 33.40 -24.98
C VAL A 434 -26.45 32.82 -24.02
N ALA A 435 -26.54 33.15 -22.72
CA ALA A 435 -25.49 32.92 -21.72
C ALA A 435 -25.23 31.46 -21.35
N SER A 436 -26.18 30.54 -21.59
CA SER A 436 -26.03 29.12 -21.21
C SER A 436 -24.88 28.42 -21.95
N ASP A 437 -24.65 28.80 -23.22
CA ASP A 437 -23.71 28.11 -24.11
C ASP A 437 -22.42 28.91 -24.32
N LEU A 438 -22.44 30.22 -24.00
CA LEU A 438 -21.29 31.12 -24.14
C LEU A 438 -20.14 30.77 -23.16
N GLN A 439 -20.49 30.21 -22.00
CA GLN A 439 -19.52 29.73 -21.01
C GLN A 439 -18.71 28.52 -21.48
N LEU A 440 -19.20 27.78 -22.50
CA LEU A 440 -18.53 26.61 -23.07
C LEU A 440 -17.46 26.99 -24.11
N LEU A 441 -17.36 28.27 -24.48
CA LEU A 441 -16.40 28.78 -25.46
C LEU A 441 -15.22 29.47 -24.77
N THR A 442 -14.01 29.25 -25.27
CA THR A 442 -12.82 30.01 -24.86
C THR A 442 -12.90 31.47 -25.36
N PRO A 443 -12.11 32.41 -24.80
CA PRO A 443 -12.09 33.80 -25.25
C PRO A 443 -11.84 33.96 -26.76
N GLU A 444 -10.95 33.16 -27.33
CA GLU A 444 -10.62 33.18 -28.76
C GLU A 444 -11.78 32.65 -29.61
N GLU A 445 -12.44 31.57 -29.17
CA GLU A 445 -13.63 31.04 -29.84
C GLU A 445 -14.79 32.03 -29.83
N ARG A 446 -14.95 32.80 -28.74
CA ARG A 446 -15.96 33.87 -28.67
C ARG A 446 -15.68 34.98 -29.68
N GLU A 447 -14.42 35.34 -29.89
CA GLU A 447 -14.00 36.31 -30.91
C GLU A 447 -14.30 35.80 -32.32
N VAL A 448 -13.93 34.55 -32.64
CA VAL A 448 -14.22 33.91 -33.93
C VAL A 448 -15.73 33.85 -34.18
N CYS A 449 -16.53 33.42 -33.19
CA CYS A 449 -17.99 33.36 -33.30
C CYS A 449 -18.62 34.74 -33.51
N SER A 450 -18.10 35.77 -32.83
CA SER A 450 -18.56 37.15 -32.97
C SER A 450 -18.28 37.69 -34.38
N VAL A 451 -17.05 37.53 -34.88
CA VAL A 451 -16.60 38.03 -36.18
C VAL A 451 -17.29 37.29 -37.34
N LEU A 452 -17.44 35.97 -37.25
CA LEU A 452 -18.11 35.15 -38.28
C LEU A 452 -19.64 35.15 -38.16
N ARG A 453 -20.19 35.79 -37.12
CA ARG A 453 -21.61 35.83 -36.78
C ARG A 453 -22.21 34.43 -36.69
N ILE A 454 -21.59 33.57 -35.89
CA ILE A 454 -22.04 32.20 -35.60
C ILE A 454 -22.47 32.15 -34.13
N MET A 455 -23.65 31.59 -33.86
CA MET A 455 -24.13 31.41 -32.49
C MET A 455 -23.36 30.27 -31.79
N PRO A 456 -23.16 30.32 -30.45
CA PRO A 456 -22.35 29.33 -29.73
C PRO A 456 -22.79 27.87 -29.95
N LYS A 457 -24.10 27.59 -29.92
CA LYS A 457 -24.63 26.24 -30.11
C LYS A 457 -24.35 25.63 -31.50
N PRO A 458 -24.64 26.33 -32.61
CA PRO A 458 -24.17 25.92 -33.94
C PRO A 458 -22.65 25.76 -34.04
N TYR A 459 -21.86 26.65 -33.43
CA TYR A 459 -20.40 26.54 -33.46
C TYR A 459 -19.92 25.24 -32.78
N LEU A 460 -20.45 24.89 -31.61
CA LEU A 460 -20.09 23.67 -30.90
C LEU A 460 -20.41 22.41 -31.72
N ALA A 461 -21.57 22.38 -32.39
CA ALA A 461 -21.93 21.28 -33.28
C ALA A 461 -20.99 21.17 -34.50
N ILE A 462 -20.58 22.30 -35.08
CA ILE A 462 -19.60 22.33 -36.18
C ILE A 462 -18.23 21.83 -35.68
N LYS A 463 -17.79 22.29 -34.51
CA LYS A 463 -16.53 21.87 -33.88
C LYS A 463 -16.48 20.37 -33.66
N GLU A 464 -17.52 19.79 -33.08
CA GLU A 464 -17.65 18.35 -32.86
C GLU A 464 -17.57 17.56 -34.17
N ASN A 465 -18.33 17.97 -35.19
CA ASN A 465 -18.35 17.28 -36.48
C ASN A 465 -17.01 17.35 -37.22
N MET A 466 -16.34 18.50 -37.20
CA MET A 466 -15.02 18.66 -37.84
C MET A 466 -13.94 17.83 -37.15
N ILE A 467 -13.91 17.82 -35.81
CA ILE A 467 -12.94 17.03 -35.05
C ILE A 467 -13.20 15.53 -35.24
N ARG A 468 -14.48 15.11 -35.19
CA ARG A 468 -14.87 13.70 -35.43
C ARG A 468 -14.40 13.22 -36.80
N GLU A 469 -14.55 14.03 -37.84
CA GLU A 469 -14.14 13.63 -39.19
C GLU A 469 -12.61 13.66 -39.35
N ALA A 470 -11.90 14.62 -38.72
CA ALA A 470 -10.45 14.63 -38.68
C ALA A 470 -9.88 13.39 -37.97
N LEU A 471 -10.51 12.94 -36.88
CA LEU A 471 -10.10 11.73 -36.16
C LEU A 471 -10.20 10.46 -37.03
N LYS A 472 -11.20 10.35 -37.90
CA LYS A 472 -11.29 9.23 -38.87
C LYS A 472 -10.14 9.22 -39.88
N GLN A 473 -9.57 10.39 -40.18
CA GLN A 473 -8.50 10.59 -41.17
C GLN A 473 -7.13 10.81 -40.51
N GLY A 474 -6.91 10.20 -39.33
CA GLY A 474 -5.62 10.24 -38.63
C GLY A 474 -5.25 11.61 -38.07
N GLY A 475 -6.25 12.45 -37.75
CA GLY A 475 -6.06 13.80 -37.23
C GLY A 475 -5.87 14.88 -38.29
N SER A 476 -5.97 14.53 -39.58
CA SER A 476 -5.80 15.46 -40.71
C SER A 476 -7.11 15.69 -41.46
N LEU A 477 -7.33 16.89 -42.02
CA LEU A 477 -8.54 17.19 -42.79
C LEU A 477 -8.25 18.14 -43.95
N LYS A 478 -8.81 17.86 -45.14
CA LYS A 478 -8.71 18.74 -46.31
C LYS A 478 -9.68 19.92 -46.19
N LYS A 479 -9.25 21.12 -46.56
CA LYS A 479 -10.07 22.34 -46.52
C LYS A 479 -11.38 22.25 -47.33
N LYS A 480 -11.40 21.46 -48.42
CA LYS A 480 -12.61 21.22 -49.22
C LYS A 480 -13.66 20.44 -48.43
N VAL A 481 -13.23 19.35 -47.79
CA VAL A 481 -14.07 18.46 -46.97
C VAL A 481 -14.60 19.21 -45.73
N ALA A 482 -13.75 20.03 -45.10
CA ALA A 482 -14.17 20.90 -44.00
C ALA A 482 -15.35 21.81 -44.38
N ARG A 483 -15.34 22.40 -45.57
CA ARG A 483 -16.44 23.27 -46.04
C ARG A 483 -17.74 22.51 -46.28
N GLU A 484 -17.65 21.27 -46.75
CA GLU A 484 -18.82 20.40 -46.96
C GLU A 484 -19.44 19.97 -45.61
N ILE A 485 -18.63 19.72 -44.58
CA ILE A 485 -19.08 19.35 -43.23
C ILE A 485 -19.75 20.51 -42.50
N CYS A 486 -19.20 21.72 -42.60
CA CYS A 486 -19.70 22.86 -41.84
C CYS A 486 -21.12 23.28 -42.24
N LYS A 487 -21.58 22.95 -43.46
CA LYS A 487 -22.91 23.29 -43.99
C LYS A 487 -23.31 24.78 -43.78
N ILE A 488 -22.32 25.66 -43.82
CA ILE A 488 -22.48 27.12 -43.75
C ILE A 488 -21.79 27.75 -44.96
N ASP A 489 -21.84 29.08 -45.04
CA ASP A 489 -21.10 29.85 -46.03
C ASP A 489 -19.62 29.41 -46.16
N VAL A 490 -19.17 29.26 -47.41
CA VAL A 490 -17.87 28.72 -47.81
C VAL A 490 -16.71 29.52 -47.18
N ASN A 491 -16.87 30.84 -47.02
CA ASN A 491 -15.86 31.70 -46.42
C ASN A 491 -15.80 31.52 -44.90
N LYS A 492 -16.96 31.39 -44.24
CA LYS A 492 -17.01 31.10 -42.79
C LYS A 492 -16.41 29.73 -42.47
N GLY A 493 -16.79 28.70 -43.23
CA GLY A 493 -16.25 27.35 -43.06
C GLY A 493 -14.73 27.29 -43.32
N GLY A 494 -14.24 28.06 -44.29
CA GLY A 494 -12.81 28.19 -44.56
C GLY A 494 -12.03 28.83 -43.41
N GLN A 495 -12.56 29.88 -42.78
CA GLN A 495 -11.91 30.54 -41.64
C GLN A 495 -11.95 29.69 -40.37
N LEU A 496 -13.03 28.95 -40.12
CA LEU A 496 -13.11 27.98 -39.01
C LEU A 496 -12.06 26.88 -39.16
N PHE A 497 -11.88 26.35 -40.37
CA PHE A 497 -10.83 25.38 -40.64
C PHE A 497 -9.43 25.94 -40.34
N ASP A 498 -9.14 27.15 -40.81
CA ASP A 498 -7.83 27.77 -40.55
C ASP A 498 -7.62 28.04 -39.03
N PHE A 499 -8.68 28.37 -38.28
CA PHE A 499 -8.65 28.50 -36.82
C PHE A 499 -8.40 27.17 -36.09
N PHE A 500 -9.02 26.06 -36.54
CA PHE A 500 -8.81 24.74 -35.91
C PHE A 500 -7.41 24.18 -36.20
N VAL A 501 -6.86 24.48 -37.39
CA VAL A 501 -5.47 24.16 -37.71
C VAL A 501 -4.52 24.97 -36.84
N HIS A 502 -4.78 26.28 -36.69
CA HIS A 502 -3.98 27.14 -35.83
C HIS A 502 -4.05 26.73 -34.34
N SER A 503 -5.23 26.28 -33.88
CA SER A 503 -5.44 25.80 -32.51
C SER A 503 -4.81 24.43 -32.23
N GLY A 504 -4.30 23.76 -33.27
CA GLY A 504 -3.70 22.43 -33.19
C GLY A 504 -4.73 21.29 -33.03
N TRP A 505 -6.02 21.55 -33.28
CA TRP A 505 -7.07 20.54 -33.16
C TRP A 505 -7.19 19.65 -34.41
N ILE A 506 -6.75 20.16 -35.56
CA ILE A 506 -6.81 19.47 -36.85
C ILE A 506 -5.50 19.75 -37.61
N ALA A 507 -4.86 18.73 -38.17
CA ALA A 507 -3.74 18.90 -39.08
C ALA A 507 -4.23 19.17 -40.52
N ARG A 508 -3.45 19.94 -41.30
CA ARG A 508 -3.76 20.15 -42.72
C ARG A 508 -3.33 18.92 -43.52
N ALA A 509 -4.31 18.24 -44.15
CA ALA A 509 -4.10 17.09 -45.03
C ALA A 509 -3.74 17.50 -46.46
#